data_AF-X1V132-F1
#
_entry.id   AF-X1V132-F1
#
_cell.length_a   1.000
_cell.length_b   1.000
_cell.length_c   1.000
_cell.angle_alpha   90.00
_cell.angle_beta   90.00
_cell.angle_gamma   90.00
#
_symmetry.space_group_name_H-M   'P 1'
#
loop_
_entity.id
_entity.type
_entity.pdbx_description
1 polymer ?
#
loop_
_entity_poly.entity_id
_entity_poly.type
_entity_poly.pdbx_seq_one_letter_code
_entity_poly.pdbx_strand_id
1 'polypeptide(L)'
;MAKLKAPLLSLGASGAIGKSIVFFPWKGVDAVREYVIPTNPRSDPQKLQRNYLREAVAAIHAAQALDAYPLSEADMMALSLWGSCYPTPRTWFNQAVKNWIDCYVAGNEGTIFRNGQGVEGDTTLDVTIFSDEIDGAKITSGKFFWGSSKTALVHSGAAGIDAEAHSANLLIDGLTNKIKYFVQFRVDDGETCEGARSGIYHATPAAA
;
A
#
# COMPACT_ATOMS: atom_id res chain seq x y z
N MET A 1 57.43 15.17 -16.13
CA MET A 1 56.10 15.40 -15.54
C MET A 1 56.14 16.74 -14.80
N ALA A 2 55.42 17.76 -15.25
CA ALA A 2 55.42 19.05 -14.58
C ALA A 2 54.64 18.92 -13.25
N LYS A 3 55.29 19.21 -12.11
CA LYS A 3 54.63 19.24 -10.81
C LYS A 3 53.70 20.46 -10.75
N LEU A 4 52.43 20.23 -10.45
CA LEU A 4 51.43 21.28 -10.34
C LEU A 4 51.78 22.21 -9.15
N LYS A 5 52.06 23.48 -9.43
CA LYS A 5 52.21 24.51 -8.39
C LYS A 5 50.82 25.05 -8.08
N ALA A 6 50.40 24.95 -6.82
CA ALA A 6 49.06 25.30 -6.32
C ALA A 6 47.90 24.48 -6.94
N PRO A 7 47.77 23.18 -6.58
CA PRO A 7 46.71 22.29 -7.12
C PRO A 7 45.29 22.84 -6.99
N LEU A 8 45.04 23.59 -5.92
CA LEU A 8 43.76 24.17 -5.56
C LEU A 8 43.32 25.32 -6.50
N LEU A 9 44.25 25.94 -7.24
CA LEU A 9 43.96 27.03 -8.18
C LEU A 9 44.01 26.57 -9.63
N SER A 10 44.02 25.25 -9.87
CA SER A 10 44.07 24.70 -11.22
C SER A 10 42.70 24.73 -11.88
N LEU A 11 42.68 24.87 -13.21
CA LEU A 11 41.50 24.82 -14.09
C LEU A 11 40.76 23.46 -14.11
N GLY A 12 41.17 22.52 -13.25
CA GLY A 12 40.50 21.23 -13.06
C GLY A 12 40.28 20.90 -11.58
N ALA A 13 40.47 21.87 -10.68
CA ALA A 13 40.26 21.68 -9.26
C ALA A 13 38.79 21.32 -8.99
N SER A 14 38.57 20.24 -8.25
CA SER A 14 37.24 19.81 -7.84
C SER A 14 37.25 19.34 -6.39
N GLY A 15 36.14 19.57 -5.69
CA GLY A 15 35.96 19.18 -4.29
C GLY A 15 35.84 20.34 -3.31
N ALA A 16 35.61 20.00 -2.04
CA ALA A 16 35.40 20.96 -0.96
C ALA A 16 36.71 21.29 -0.24
N ILE A 17 37.00 22.58 -0.04
CA ILE A 17 38.09 23.06 0.81
C ILE A 17 37.49 23.49 2.15
N GLY A 18 37.99 22.91 3.23
CA GLY A 18 37.69 23.35 4.60
C GLY A 18 36.20 23.36 4.97
N LYS A 19 35.33 22.69 4.21
CA LYS A 19 33.86 22.79 4.32
C LYS A 19 33.36 24.25 4.28
N SER A 20 34.04 25.10 3.53
CA SER A 20 33.65 26.51 3.34
C SER A 20 33.38 26.83 1.87
N ILE A 21 34.14 26.22 0.95
CA ILE A 21 34.00 26.43 -0.50
C ILE A 21 34.12 25.12 -1.27
N VAL A 22 33.43 25.02 -2.40
CA VAL A 22 33.45 23.86 -3.31
C VAL A 22 33.77 24.30 -4.72
N PHE A 23 34.80 23.69 -5.31
CA PHE A 23 35.17 23.84 -6.72
C PHE A 23 34.51 22.72 -7.52
N PHE A 24 33.89 23.06 -8.64
CA PHE A 24 33.31 22.08 -9.56
C PHE A 24 33.04 22.71 -10.94
N PRO A 25 33.07 21.92 -12.02
CA PRO A 25 32.61 22.40 -13.32
C PRO A 25 31.08 22.48 -13.33
N TRP A 26 30.55 23.64 -13.76
CA TRP A 26 29.12 23.86 -13.97
C TRP A 26 28.86 24.37 -15.38
N LYS A 27 28.21 23.56 -16.21
CA LYS A 27 27.86 23.90 -17.61
C LYS A 27 29.07 24.42 -18.42
N GLY A 28 30.22 23.78 -18.26
CA GLY A 28 31.45 24.14 -18.97
C GLY A 28 32.21 25.35 -18.39
N VAL A 29 31.80 25.87 -17.23
CA VAL A 29 32.48 26.95 -16.50
C VAL A 29 33.01 26.39 -15.18
N ASP A 30 34.26 26.71 -14.85
CA ASP A 30 34.82 26.40 -13.54
C ASP A 30 34.20 27.32 -12.48
N ALA A 31 33.36 26.75 -11.62
CA ALA A 31 32.58 27.49 -10.64
C ALA A 31 33.06 27.20 -9.22
N VAL A 32 32.96 28.22 -8.37
CA VAL A 32 33.12 28.12 -6.92
C VAL A 32 31.82 28.51 -6.26
N ARG A 33 31.38 27.71 -5.28
CA ARG A 33 30.26 28.05 -4.40
C ARG A 33 30.62 27.83 -2.94
N GLU A 34 29.88 28.49 -2.06
CA GLU A 34 29.92 28.19 -0.63
C GLU A 34 29.54 26.73 -0.37
N TYR A 35 30.24 26.11 0.57
CA TYR A 35 29.90 24.79 1.07
C TYR A 35 28.62 24.88 1.89
N VAL A 36 27.49 24.72 1.22
CA VAL A 36 26.19 24.61 1.87
C VAL A 36 26.08 23.21 2.46
N ILE A 37 26.09 23.11 3.79
CA ILE A 37 25.56 21.92 4.46
C ILE A 37 24.04 22.02 4.32
N PRO A 38 23.39 21.13 3.56
CA PRO A 38 21.94 21.14 3.51
C PRO A 38 21.44 20.98 4.95
N THR A 39 20.58 21.90 5.40
CA THR A 39 19.80 21.65 6.60
C THR A 39 19.00 20.40 6.28
N ASN A 40 19.43 19.23 6.77
CA ASN A 40 18.67 18.00 6.66
C ASN A 40 17.70 18.02 7.84
N PRO A 41 16.56 18.72 7.72
CA PRO A 41 15.72 18.95 8.86
C PRO A 41 15.20 17.57 9.26
N ARG A 42 15.25 17.28 10.55
CA ARG A 42 14.61 16.09 11.10
C ARG A 42 13.42 16.57 11.93
N SER A 43 12.53 17.30 11.27
CA SER A 43 11.33 17.83 11.92
C SER A 43 10.41 16.68 12.29
N ASP A 44 9.56 16.91 13.29
CA ASP A 44 8.64 15.88 13.77
C ASP A 44 7.65 15.43 12.69
N PRO A 45 7.07 16.31 11.84
CA PRO A 45 6.25 15.88 10.71
C PRO A 45 7.01 14.97 9.72
N GLN A 46 8.29 15.24 9.47
CA GLN A 46 9.09 14.37 8.58
C GLN A 46 9.44 13.04 9.24
N LYS A 47 9.65 13.00 10.57
CA LYS A 47 9.81 11.73 11.30
C LYS A 47 8.52 10.92 11.25
N LEU A 48 7.37 11.57 11.46
CA LEU A 48 6.06 10.94 11.45
C LEU A 48 5.77 10.28 10.09
N GLN A 49 5.95 11.00 8.98
CA GLN A 49 5.76 10.43 7.65
C GLN A 49 6.68 9.24 7.36
N ARG A 50 7.93 9.28 7.84
CA ARG A 50 8.88 8.16 7.72
C ARG A 50 8.47 6.97 8.58
N ASN A 51 7.90 7.21 9.75
CA ASN A 51 7.39 6.15 10.61
C ASN A 51 6.19 5.44 9.97
N TYR A 52 5.24 6.18 9.38
CA TYR A 52 4.12 5.58 8.65
C TYR A 52 4.58 4.64 7.54
N LEU A 53 5.57 5.07 6.74
CA LEU A 53 6.14 4.22 5.70
C LEU A 53 6.84 2.99 6.31
N ARG A 54 7.64 3.17 7.36
CA ARG A 54 8.34 2.08 8.04
C ARG A 54 7.36 1.03 8.58
N GLU A 55 6.28 1.47 9.21
CA GLU A 55 5.25 0.60 9.78
C GLU A 55 4.47 -0.13 8.69
N ALA A 56 4.11 0.55 7.59
CA ALA A 56 3.47 -0.08 6.44
C ALA A 56 4.34 -1.22 5.85
N VAL A 57 5.63 -0.96 5.65
CA VAL A 57 6.56 -1.97 5.11
C VAL A 57 6.74 -3.13 6.08
N ALA A 58 6.84 -2.85 7.37
CA ALA A 58 6.94 -3.89 8.40
C ALA A 58 5.70 -4.77 8.42
N ALA A 59 4.49 -4.19 8.35
CA ALA A 59 3.23 -4.92 8.32
C ALA A 59 3.09 -5.79 7.07
N ILE A 60 3.51 -5.29 5.90
CA ILE A 60 3.53 -6.08 4.66
C ILE A 60 4.46 -7.29 4.80
N HIS A 61 5.69 -7.09 5.30
CA HIS A 61 6.62 -8.21 5.49
C HIS A 61 6.12 -9.21 6.54
N ALA A 62 5.49 -8.73 7.62
CA ALA A 62 4.87 -9.59 8.61
C ALA A 62 3.75 -10.45 7.97
N ALA A 63 2.85 -9.82 7.21
CA ALA A 63 1.77 -10.52 6.53
C ALA A 63 2.28 -11.54 5.48
N GLN A 64 3.41 -11.28 4.82
CA GLN A 64 4.05 -12.23 3.90
C GLN A 64 4.71 -13.41 4.63
N ALA A 65 5.17 -13.20 5.85
CA ALA A 65 5.91 -14.20 6.62
C ALA A 65 5.02 -15.14 7.44
N LEU A 66 3.70 -15.00 7.36
CA LEU A 66 2.77 -15.85 8.08
C LEU A 66 2.73 -17.28 7.53
N ASP A 67 2.62 -18.25 8.43
CA ASP A 67 2.48 -19.66 8.05
C ASP A 67 1.07 -19.96 7.51
N ALA A 68 0.04 -19.37 8.14
CA ALA A 68 -1.35 -19.51 7.76
C ALA A 68 -1.83 -18.24 7.05
N TYR A 69 -2.43 -18.43 5.87
CA TYR A 69 -3.05 -17.36 5.09
C TYR A 69 -2.13 -16.14 4.84
N PRO A 70 -0.89 -16.34 4.34
CA PRO A 70 0.03 -15.24 4.08
C PRO A 70 -0.51 -14.32 2.99
N LEU A 71 0.05 -13.10 2.93
CA LEU A 71 -0.08 -12.22 1.78
C LEU A 71 0.51 -12.91 0.53
N SER A 72 -0.38 -13.41 -0.31
CA SER A 72 -0.08 -14.27 -1.46
C SER A 72 0.02 -13.48 -2.76
N GLU A 73 0.41 -14.16 -3.85
CA GLU A 73 0.39 -13.57 -5.19
C GLU A 73 -1.01 -13.11 -5.60
N ALA A 74 -2.07 -13.83 -5.20
CA ALA A 74 -3.44 -13.45 -5.47
C ALA A 74 -3.80 -12.08 -4.85
N ASP A 75 -3.30 -11.82 -3.64
CA ASP A 75 -3.48 -10.53 -2.95
C ASP A 75 -2.70 -9.41 -3.65
N MET A 76 -1.47 -9.70 -4.09
CA MET A 76 -0.68 -8.74 -4.87
C MET A 76 -1.37 -8.38 -6.20
N MET A 77 -1.97 -9.36 -6.87
CA MET A 77 -2.78 -9.11 -8.07
C MET A 77 -4.02 -8.28 -7.75
N ALA A 78 -4.73 -8.59 -6.66
CA ALA A 78 -5.91 -7.85 -6.22
C ALA A 78 -5.60 -6.39 -5.87
N LEU A 79 -4.47 -6.14 -5.19
CA LEU A 79 -3.97 -4.80 -4.89
C LEU A 79 -3.53 -4.05 -6.15
N SER A 80 -2.86 -4.73 -7.09
CA SER A 80 -2.54 -4.14 -8.40
C SER A 80 -3.80 -3.76 -9.18
N LEU A 81 -4.84 -4.61 -9.13
CA LEU A 81 -6.11 -4.35 -9.77
C LEU A 81 -6.79 -3.11 -9.19
N TRP A 82 -6.80 -2.98 -7.86
CA TRP A 82 -7.27 -1.77 -7.19
C TRP A 82 -6.44 -0.54 -7.59
N GLY A 83 -5.12 -0.65 -7.56
CA GLY A 83 -4.19 0.41 -7.99
C GLY A 83 -4.42 0.86 -9.43
N SER A 84 -4.85 -0.04 -10.31
CA SER A 84 -5.17 0.25 -11.72
C SER A 84 -6.45 1.07 -11.93
N CYS A 85 -7.28 1.22 -10.90
CA CYS A 85 -8.54 1.98 -10.99
C CYS A 85 -8.32 3.50 -10.88
N TYR A 86 -7.10 3.94 -10.54
CA TYR A 86 -6.75 5.35 -10.42
C TYR A 86 -6.14 5.90 -11.72
N PRO A 87 -6.26 7.22 -11.98
CA PRO A 87 -5.66 7.86 -13.15
C PRO A 87 -4.14 7.68 -13.24
N THR A 88 -3.47 7.51 -12.09
CA THR A 88 -2.06 7.14 -11.97
C THR A 88 -1.97 5.72 -11.41
N PRO A 89 -1.92 4.69 -12.28
CA PRO A 89 -1.85 3.30 -11.85
C PRO A 89 -0.67 3.07 -10.90
N ARG A 90 -0.93 2.36 -9.81
CA ARG A 90 0.09 2.01 -8.80
C ARG A 90 0.38 0.52 -8.83
N THR A 91 1.62 0.16 -8.51
CA THR A 91 1.99 -1.23 -8.20
C THR A 91 1.24 -1.68 -6.94
N TRP A 92 1.09 -2.99 -6.75
CA TRP A 92 0.46 -3.55 -5.55
C TRP A 92 1.05 -2.99 -4.26
N PHE A 93 2.39 -2.90 -4.19
CA PHE A 93 3.09 -2.47 -2.99
C PHE A 93 2.80 -0.99 -2.69
N ASN A 94 2.86 -0.14 -3.71
CA ASN A 94 2.53 1.27 -3.56
C ASN A 94 1.05 1.48 -3.20
N GLN A 95 0.16 0.62 -3.69
CA GLN A 95 -1.26 0.66 -3.34
C GLN A 95 -1.48 0.28 -1.86
N ALA A 96 -0.86 -0.81 -1.39
CA ALA A 96 -0.94 -1.23 0.02
C ALA A 96 -0.37 -0.18 0.97
N VAL A 97 0.82 0.34 0.67
CA VAL A 97 1.47 1.41 1.45
C VAL A 97 0.62 2.69 1.45
N LYS A 98 0.01 3.05 0.31
CA LYS A 98 -0.87 4.23 0.24
C LYS A 98 -2.11 4.06 1.11
N ASN A 99 -2.77 2.89 1.04
CA ASN A 99 -3.92 2.58 1.89
C ASN A 99 -3.58 2.72 3.38
N TRP A 100 -2.44 2.16 3.79
CA TRP A 100 -1.93 2.26 5.15
C TRP A 100 -1.70 3.72 5.58
N ILE A 101 -0.94 4.49 4.79
CA ILE A 101 -0.64 5.89 5.08
C ILE A 101 -1.92 6.73 5.16
N ASP A 102 -2.90 6.47 4.29
CA ASP A 102 -4.17 7.21 4.31
C ASP A 102 -4.94 7.00 5.61
N CYS A 103 -4.95 5.78 6.16
CA CYS A 103 -5.56 5.49 7.46
C CYS A 103 -4.86 6.28 8.57
N TYR A 104 -3.52 6.24 8.64
CA TYR A 104 -2.75 6.98 9.64
C TYR A 104 -2.90 8.50 9.54
N VAL A 105 -3.00 9.04 8.32
CA VAL A 105 -3.25 10.47 8.11
C VAL A 105 -4.65 10.87 8.58
N ALA A 106 -5.63 9.97 8.47
CA ALA A 106 -6.98 10.15 9.02
C ALA A 106 -7.05 9.96 10.56
N GLY A 107 -5.96 9.52 11.20
CA GLY A 107 -5.92 9.24 12.63
C GLY A 107 -6.31 7.81 13.02
N ASN A 108 -6.45 6.92 12.04
CA ASN A 108 -6.82 5.52 12.20
C ASN A 108 -5.60 4.60 12.07
N GLU A 109 -5.77 3.32 12.39
CA GLU A 109 -4.73 2.31 12.16
C GLU A 109 -4.81 1.71 10.75
N GLY A 110 -3.66 1.33 10.19
CA GLY A 110 -3.59 0.58 8.95
C GLY A 110 -3.74 -0.93 9.18
N THR A 111 -4.19 -1.64 8.16
CA THR A 111 -4.26 -3.11 8.15
C THR A 111 -3.87 -3.65 6.78
N ILE A 112 -3.33 -4.88 6.74
CA ILE A 112 -3.04 -5.63 5.52
C ILE A 112 -4.02 -6.81 5.42
N PHE A 113 -4.97 -6.67 4.51
CA PHE A 113 -5.84 -7.76 4.11
C PHE A 113 -5.10 -8.76 3.21
N ARG A 114 -5.35 -10.04 3.45
CA ARG A 114 -4.61 -11.15 2.83
C ARG A 114 -5.49 -12.37 2.61
N ASN A 115 -5.01 -13.24 1.73
CA ASN A 115 -5.63 -14.48 1.31
C ASN A 115 -7.13 -14.31 0.99
N GLY A 116 -7.46 -13.34 0.14
CA GLY A 116 -8.84 -13.14 -0.31
C GLY A 116 -9.30 -14.27 -1.22
N GLN A 117 -10.43 -14.87 -0.88
CA GLN A 117 -11.01 -16.03 -1.55
C GLN A 117 -12.42 -15.72 -2.04
N GLY A 118 -12.81 -16.38 -3.14
CA GLY A 118 -14.17 -16.39 -3.66
C GLY A 118 -14.49 -17.79 -4.15
N VAL A 119 -15.17 -18.57 -3.31
CA VAL A 119 -15.58 -19.94 -3.64
C VAL A 119 -16.82 -19.88 -4.50
N GLU A 120 -16.73 -20.49 -5.69
CA GLU A 120 -17.76 -20.42 -6.71
C GLU A 120 -18.86 -21.44 -6.45
N GLY A 121 -20.12 -20.98 -6.45
CA GLY A 121 -21.32 -21.82 -6.41
C GLY A 121 -22.29 -21.48 -7.55
N ASP A 122 -23.42 -22.18 -7.61
CA ASP A 122 -24.49 -21.85 -8.55
C ASP A 122 -25.14 -20.53 -8.13
N THR A 123 -25.08 -19.52 -9.00
CA THR A 123 -25.55 -18.15 -8.75
C THR A 123 -25.00 -17.48 -7.48
N THR A 124 -23.92 -18.02 -6.94
CA THR A 124 -23.40 -17.64 -5.61
C THR A 124 -21.88 -17.52 -5.61
N LEU A 125 -21.37 -16.66 -4.72
CA LEU A 125 -19.95 -16.57 -4.38
C LEU A 125 -19.83 -16.47 -2.86
N ASP A 126 -19.11 -17.41 -2.24
CA ASP A 126 -18.72 -17.30 -0.84
C ASP A 126 -17.36 -16.61 -0.77
N VAL A 127 -17.37 -15.34 -0.37
CA VAL A 127 -16.16 -14.52 -0.30
C VAL A 127 -15.63 -14.47 1.11
N THR A 128 -14.31 -14.59 1.26
CA THR A 128 -13.63 -14.52 2.56
C THR A 128 -12.35 -13.72 2.43
N ILE A 129 -11.98 -12.95 3.46
CA ILE A 129 -10.72 -12.21 3.56
C ILE A 129 -10.15 -12.32 4.98
N PHE A 130 -8.83 -12.28 5.12
CA PHE A 130 -8.16 -12.38 6.41
C PHE A 130 -7.36 -11.11 6.75
N SER A 131 -7.20 -10.82 8.04
CA SER A 131 -6.31 -9.77 8.57
C SER A 131 -6.14 -9.97 10.09
N ASP A 132 -4.93 -9.71 10.63
CA ASP A 132 -4.66 -9.82 12.08
C ASP A 132 -5.52 -8.85 12.90
N GLU A 133 -5.91 -7.73 12.32
CA GLU A 133 -6.76 -6.71 12.96
C GLU A 133 -8.25 -7.09 12.98
N ILE A 134 -8.64 -8.20 12.35
CA ILE A 134 -9.94 -8.83 12.57
C ILE A 134 -9.84 -9.67 13.86
N ASP A 135 -9.80 -9.01 15.01
CA ASP A 135 -9.51 -9.61 16.32
C ASP A 135 -10.63 -9.40 17.35
N GLY A 136 -11.76 -8.83 16.93
CA GLY A 136 -12.87 -8.49 17.81
C GLY A 136 -12.65 -7.22 18.63
N ALA A 137 -11.53 -6.51 18.43
CA ALA A 137 -11.25 -5.23 19.06
C ALA A 137 -11.04 -4.09 18.02
N LYS A 138 -10.31 -4.36 16.93
CA LYS A 138 -9.95 -3.33 15.94
C LYS A 138 -10.91 -3.28 14.75
N ILE A 139 -11.29 -4.45 14.24
CA ILE A 139 -12.27 -4.62 13.17
C ILE A 139 -13.35 -5.57 13.67
N THR A 140 -14.49 -5.00 14.04
CA THR A 140 -15.69 -5.72 14.49
C THR A 140 -16.83 -5.66 13.46
N SER A 141 -16.70 -4.80 12.46
CA SER A 141 -17.67 -4.63 11.38
C SER A 141 -17.02 -4.20 10.05
N GLY A 142 -17.69 -4.52 8.95
CA GLY A 142 -17.27 -4.16 7.61
C GLY A 142 -18.20 -4.73 6.55
N LYS A 143 -17.98 -4.31 5.30
CA LYS A 143 -18.83 -4.68 4.16
C LYS A 143 -18.01 -5.16 2.99
N PHE A 144 -18.54 -6.17 2.31
CA PHE A 144 -18.10 -6.51 0.95
C PHE A 144 -18.87 -5.67 -0.05
N PHE A 145 -18.15 -5.05 -0.97
CA PHE A 145 -18.69 -4.34 -2.13
C PHE A 145 -18.41 -5.13 -3.39
N TRP A 146 -19.40 -5.32 -4.27
CA TRP A 146 -19.22 -6.08 -5.50
C TRP A 146 -19.93 -5.50 -6.71
N GLY A 147 -19.49 -5.93 -7.90
CA GLY A 147 -20.09 -5.57 -9.18
C GLY A 147 -19.40 -6.26 -10.36
N SER A 148 -19.98 -6.16 -11.55
CA SER A 148 -19.41 -6.72 -12.79
C SER A 148 -18.26 -5.89 -13.38
N SER A 149 -17.94 -4.74 -12.77
CA SER A 149 -16.83 -3.87 -13.15
C SER A 149 -15.95 -3.55 -11.95
N LYS A 150 -14.64 -3.62 -12.16
CA LYS A 150 -13.63 -3.25 -11.15
C LYS A 150 -13.73 -1.80 -10.66
N THR A 151 -14.31 -0.89 -11.45
CA THR A 151 -14.48 0.52 -11.09
C THR A 151 -15.87 0.84 -10.53
N ALA A 152 -16.83 -0.09 -10.63
CA ALA A 152 -18.21 0.11 -10.21
C ALA A 152 -18.69 -1.09 -9.38
N LEU A 153 -18.28 -1.08 -8.11
CA LEU A 153 -18.77 -2.02 -7.08
C LEU A 153 -20.06 -1.44 -6.48
N VAL A 154 -21.19 -1.68 -7.16
CA VAL A 154 -22.47 -1.00 -6.89
C VAL A 154 -23.30 -1.69 -5.81
N HIS A 155 -23.03 -2.96 -5.53
CA HIS A 155 -23.71 -3.72 -4.50
C HIS A 155 -22.85 -3.78 -3.24
N SER A 156 -23.50 -3.93 -2.09
CA SER A 156 -22.82 -4.08 -0.80
C SER A 156 -23.62 -4.96 0.14
N GLY A 157 -22.93 -5.65 1.03
CA GLY A 157 -23.50 -6.52 2.06
C GLY A 157 -22.58 -6.53 3.29
N ALA A 158 -23.19 -6.59 4.48
CA ALA A 158 -22.46 -6.69 5.74
C ALA A 158 -21.71 -8.03 5.79
N ALA A 159 -20.44 -7.99 6.17
CA ALA A 159 -19.65 -9.19 6.38
C ALA A 159 -20.01 -9.84 7.71
N GLY A 160 -20.02 -11.18 7.74
CA GLY A 160 -19.82 -11.92 8.98
C GLY A 160 -18.37 -11.74 9.43
N ILE A 161 -18.16 -11.36 10.69
CA ILE A 161 -16.83 -11.21 11.27
C ILE A 161 -16.56 -12.39 12.19
N ASP A 162 -15.47 -13.10 11.92
CA ASP A 162 -14.94 -14.16 12.77
C ASP A 162 -13.58 -13.71 13.33
N ALA A 163 -13.63 -13.19 14.56
CA ALA A 163 -12.47 -12.72 15.29
C ALA A 163 -11.49 -13.85 15.68
N GLU A 164 -11.97 -15.09 15.84
CA GLU A 164 -11.12 -16.22 16.18
C GLU A 164 -10.33 -16.70 14.96
N ALA A 165 -10.98 -16.71 13.79
CA ALA A 165 -10.36 -17.07 12.53
C ALA A 165 -9.61 -15.92 11.84
N HIS A 166 -9.66 -14.70 12.42
CA HIS A 166 -9.11 -13.48 11.82
C HIS A 166 -9.65 -13.23 10.40
N SER A 167 -10.95 -13.45 10.22
CA SER A 167 -11.58 -13.46 8.90
C SER A 167 -12.90 -12.70 8.83
N ALA A 168 -13.20 -12.17 7.65
CA ALA A 168 -14.50 -11.62 7.31
C ALA A 168 -15.04 -12.35 6.09
N ASN A 169 -16.32 -12.76 6.12
CA ASN A 169 -16.94 -13.53 5.05
C ASN A 169 -18.33 -13.03 4.66
N LEU A 170 -18.77 -13.37 3.45
CA LEU A 170 -20.13 -13.12 2.98
C LEU A 170 -20.49 -14.12 1.88
N LEU A 171 -21.64 -14.78 2.01
CA LEU A 171 -22.28 -15.46 0.91
C LEU A 171 -23.05 -14.44 0.07
N ILE A 172 -22.57 -14.19 -1.15
CA ILE A 172 -23.25 -13.34 -2.13
C ILE A 172 -24.15 -14.23 -2.98
N ASP A 173 -25.43 -13.90 -3.06
CA ASP A 173 -26.44 -14.63 -3.82
C ASP A 173 -26.99 -13.81 -5.00
N GLY A 174 -27.84 -14.45 -5.81
CA GLY A 174 -28.52 -13.80 -6.94
C GLY A 174 -27.60 -13.36 -8.07
N LEU A 175 -26.42 -13.99 -8.21
CA LEU A 175 -25.45 -13.67 -9.25
C LEU A 175 -25.77 -14.40 -10.55
N THR A 176 -25.39 -13.78 -11.66
CA THR A 176 -25.53 -14.42 -12.97
C THR A 176 -24.33 -15.32 -13.24
N ASN A 177 -24.58 -16.60 -13.51
CA ASN A 177 -23.55 -17.58 -13.85
C ASN A 177 -22.69 -17.13 -15.04
N LYS A 178 -21.40 -17.49 -15.00
CA LYS A 178 -20.40 -17.14 -16.04
C LYS A 178 -20.09 -15.65 -16.18
N ILE A 179 -20.65 -14.79 -15.33
CA ILE A 179 -20.27 -13.38 -15.25
C ILE A 179 -19.18 -13.20 -14.20
N LYS A 180 -18.10 -12.53 -14.60
CA LYS A 180 -17.01 -12.18 -13.68
C LYS A 180 -17.47 -11.06 -12.75
N TYR A 181 -17.42 -11.30 -11.45
CA TYR A 181 -17.67 -10.29 -10.43
C TYR A 181 -16.37 -9.87 -9.76
N PHE A 182 -16.26 -8.58 -9.47
CA PHE A 182 -15.20 -7.98 -8.70
C PHE A 182 -15.71 -7.71 -7.29
N VAL A 183 -14.88 -7.94 -6.28
CA VAL A 183 -15.27 -7.84 -4.87
C VAL A 183 -14.17 -7.16 -4.05
N GLN A 184 -14.54 -6.30 -3.11
CA GLN A 184 -13.62 -5.63 -2.19
C GLN A 184 -14.24 -5.54 -0.80
N PHE A 185 -13.47 -5.92 0.23
CA PHE A 185 -13.82 -5.68 1.61
C PHE A 185 -13.41 -4.27 2.04
N ARG A 186 -14.26 -3.60 2.82
CA ARG A 186 -14.01 -2.28 3.39
C ARG A 186 -14.48 -2.28 4.85
N VAL A 187 -13.63 -1.76 5.73
CA VAL A 187 -13.95 -1.57 7.14
C VAL A 187 -15.03 -0.49 7.27
N ASP A 188 -16.01 -0.71 8.15
CA ASP A 188 -17.08 0.26 8.40
C ASP A 188 -16.60 1.43 9.27
N ASP A 189 -17.36 2.52 9.27
CA ASP A 189 -17.03 3.73 10.02
C ASP A 189 -17.11 3.49 11.54
N GLY A 190 -16.22 4.10 12.31
CA GLY A 190 -16.13 3.97 13.77
C GLY A 190 -15.22 2.84 14.27
N GLU A 191 -14.69 2.01 13.38
CA GLU A 191 -13.70 0.98 13.69
C GLU A 191 -12.28 1.57 13.81
N THR A 192 -11.38 0.86 14.50
CA THR A 192 -9.99 1.34 14.69
C THR A 192 -9.23 1.45 13.37
N CYS A 193 -9.55 0.55 12.42
CA CYS A 193 -8.98 0.53 11.07
C CYS A 193 -9.91 1.17 10.02
N GLU A 194 -10.77 2.11 10.41
CA GLU A 194 -11.68 2.81 9.49
C GLU A 194 -10.92 3.38 8.27
N GLY A 195 -11.50 3.18 7.10
CA GLY A 195 -10.93 3.62 5.82
C GLY A 195 -10.04 2.58 5.14
N ALA A 196 -9.60 1.54 5.86
CA ALA A 196 -8.80 0.46 5.28
C ALA A 196 -9.63 -0.39 4.31
N ARG A 197 -9.01 -0.77 3.18
CA ARG A 197 -9.65 -1.58 2.13
C ARG A 197 -8.76 -2.72 1.68
N SER A 198 -9.39 -3.84 1.34
CA SER A 198 -8.69 -4.95 0.69
C SER A 198 -8.30 -4.60 -0.75
N GLY A 199 -7.50 -5.47 -1.37
CA GLY A 199 -7.41 -5.53 -2.83
C GLY A 199 -8.79 -5.80 -3.46
N ILE A 200 -8.91 -5.56 -4.77
CA ILE A 200 -10.11 -5.97 -5.52
C ILE A 200 -9.87 -7.39 -6.03
N TYR A 201 -10.61 -8.35 -5.48
CA TYR A 201 -10.60 -9.74 -5.91
C TYR A 201 -11.63 -9.95 -7.01
N HIS A 202 -11.58 -11.11 -7.67
CA HIS A 202 -12.60 -11.47 -8.64
C HIS A 202 -12.85 -12.98 -8.68
N ALA A 203 -14.10 -13.37 -8.91
CA ALA A 203 -14.51 -14.77 -9.09
C ALA A 203 -15.70 -14.82 -10.07
N THR A 204 -15.99 -16.01 -10.60
CA THR A 204 -17.07 -16.20 -11.57
C THR A 204 -17.99 -17.30 -11.08
N PRO A 205 -19.27 -17.03 -10.75
CA PRO A 205 -20.19 -18.08 -10.30
C PRO A 205 -20.23 -19.23 -11.29
N ALA A 206 -20.22 -20.45 -10.74
CA ALA A 206 -20.14 -21.68 -11.50
C ALA A 206 -21.36 -21.82 -12.43
N ALA A 207 -21.21 -22.57 -13.52
CA ALA A 207 -22.38 -22.95 -14.29
C ALA A 207 -23.18 -24.00 -13.51
N ALA A 208 -24.51 -23.84 -13.47
CA ALA A 208 -25.44 -24.89 -13.10
C ALA A 208 -25.24 -26.17 -13.94
#